data_AF-A0A377CXM6-F1
#
_entry.id   AF-A0A377CXM6-F1
#
_cell.length_a   1.000
_cell.length_b   1.000
_cell.length_c   1.000
_cell.angle_alpha   90.00
_cell.angle_beta   90.00
_cell.angle_gamma   90.00
#
_symmetry.space_group_name_H-M   'P 1'
#
loop_
_entity.id
_entity.type
_entity.pdbx_description
1 polymer ?
#
loop_
_entity_poly.entity_id
_entity_poly.type
_entity_poly.pdbx_seq_one_letter_code
_entity_poly.pdbx_strand_id
1 'polypeptide(L)' 'MTVAYIAIGSNLASPLEQVNAALKALGDIPESHILTVSSFYRTPPLGPQDSTRLLKRSRGAGNLSCT' A
#
# COMPACT_ATOMS: atom_id res chain seq x y z
N MET A 1 13.67 15.30 -12.55
CA MET A 1 12.41 14.59 -12.22
C MET A 1 12.75 13.15 -11.90
N THR A 2 12.50 12.68 -10.70
CA THR A 2 12.84 11.32 -10.26
C THR A 2 11.57 10.61 -9.81
N VAL A 3 11.39 9.36 -10.23
CA VAL A 3 10.24 8.54 -9.83
C VAL A 3 10.62 7.74 -8.60
N ALA A 4 9.83 7.88 -7.52
CA ALA A 4 9.95 7.08 -6.31
C ALA A 4 8.70 6.19 -6.15
N TYR A 5 8.89 4.98 -5.63
CA TYR A 5 7.81 4.06 -5.30
C TYR A 5 7.67 3.96 -3.78
N ILE A 6 6.47 4.23 -3.27
CA ILE A 6 6.18 4.25 -1.83
C ILE A 6 5.20 3.12 -1.50
N ALA A 7 5.60 2.24 -0.58
CA ALA A 7 4.73 1.23 -0.01
C ALA A 7 3.98 1.79 1.19
N ILE A 8 2.65 1.67 1.20
CA ILE A 8 1.77 2.11 2.29
C ILE A 8 0.99 0.89 2.80
N GLY A 9 0.91 0.73 4.11
CA GLY A 9 0.11 -0.32 4.74
C GLY A 9 -0.36 0.10 6.14
N SER A 10 -1.49 -0.46 6.56
CA SER A 10 -2.03 -0.27 7.90
C SER A 10 -2.63 -1.58 8.40
N ASN A 11 -2.52 -1.82 9.71
CA ASN A 11 -3.09 -2.95 10.44
C ASN A 11 -3.83 -2.55 11.73
N LEU A 12 -3.98 -1.25 12.02
CA LEU A 12 -4.62 -0.76 13.23
C LEU A 12 -5.90 0.03 12.91
N ALA A 13 -6.84 0.02 13.86
CA ALA A 13 -8.07 0.81 13.85
C ALA A 13 -8.85 0.72 12.52
N SER A 14 -8.83 1.79 11.73
CA SER A 14 -9.49 1.94 10.42
C SER A 14 -8.45 1.99 9.28
N PRO A 15 -7.95 0.84 8.78
CA PRO A 15 -6.85 0.82 7.80
C PRO A 15 -7.14 1.60 6.51
N LEU A 16 -8.38 1.58 6.02
CA LEU A 16 -8.75 2.31 4.81
C LEU A 16 -8.68 3.83 5.02
N GLU A 17 -9.19 4.32 6.14
CA GLU A 17 -9.13 5.76 6.47
C GLU A 17 -7.69 6.23 6.60
N GLN A 18 -6.85 5.45 7.28
CA GLN A 18 -5.44 5.76 7.46
C GLN A 18 -4.67 5.78 6.12
N VAL A 19 -4.90 4.80 5.25
CA VAL A 19 -4.27 4.78 3.92
C VAL A 19 -4.74 5.95 3.06
N ASN A 20 -6.02 6.29 3.10
CA ASN A 20 -6.54 7.47 2.38
C ASN A 20 -5.96 8.78 2.92
N ALA A 21 -5.83 8.92 4.24
CA ALA A 21 -5.18 10.07 4.85
C ALA A 21 -3.71 10.19 4.46
N ALA A 22 -2.98 9.07 4.40
CA ALA A 22 -1.60 9.03 3.93
C ALA A 22 -1.48 9.44 2.45
N LEU A 23 -2.39 8.99 1.59
CA LEU A 23 -2.42 9.41 0.18
C LEU A 23 -2.66 10.92 0.05
N LYS A 24 -3.55 11.49 0.86
CA LYS A 24 -3.78 12.94 0.89
C LYS A 24 -2.51 13.69 1.30
N ALA A 25 -1.88 13.28 2.41
CA ALA A 25 -0.66 13.89 2.90
C ALA A 25 0.50 13.78 1.88
N LEU A 26 0.62 12.66 1.15
CA LEU A 26 1.59 12.52 0.05
C LEU A 26 1.29 13.46 -1.12
N GLY A 27 0.01 13.75 -1.39
CA GLY A 27 -0.40 14.72 -2.40
C GLY A 27 -0.07 16.17 -2.03
N ASP A 28 0.05 16.46 -0.73
CA ASP A 28 0.37 17.79 -0.20
C ASP A 28 1.89 18.07 -0.13
N ILE A 29 2.75 17.11 -0.50
CA ILE A 29 4.21 17.28 -0.49
C ILE A 29 4.63 18.25 -1.62
N PRO A 30 5.37 19.34 -1.30
CA PRO A 30 5.83 20.28 -2.32
C PRO A 30 6.79 19.62 -3.31
N GLU A 31 6.81 20.17 -4.54
CA GLU A 31 7.68 19.69 -5.63
C GLU A 31 7.50 18.20 -5.99
N SER A 32 6.38 17.62 -5.57
CA SER A 32 6.03 16.22 -5.77
C SER A 32 4.61 16.11 -6.30
N HIS A 33 4.32 15.03 -7.02
CA HIS A 33 2.95 14.70 -7.38
C HIS A 33 2.78 13.19 -7.47
N ILE A 34 1.57 12.73 -7.12
CA ILE A 34 1.20 11.33 -7.24
C ILE A 34 0.93 11.02 -8.71
N LEU A 35 1.85 10.29 -9.34
CA LEU A 35 1.66 9.81 -10.72
C LEU A 35 0.53 8.77 -10.79
N THR A 36 0.46 7.90 -9.78
CA THR A 36 -0.43 6.75 -9.88
C THR A 36 -0.66 6.04 -8.54
N VAL A 37 -1.84 5.43 -8.42
CA VAL A 37 -2.29 4.72 -7.23
C VAL A 37 -2.80 3.34 -7.69
N SER A 38 -2.15 2.23 -7.32
CA SER A 38 -2.72 0.88 -7.43
C SER A 38 -3.91 0.63 -6.48
N SER A 39 -4.57 -0.50 -6.64
CA SER A 39 -5.67 -0.96 -5.77
C SER A 39 -5.21 -1.30 -4.35
N PHE A 40 -6.13 -1.38 -3.38
CA PHE A 40 -5.85 -1.83 -2.02
C PHE A 40 -5.93 -3.36 -1.91
N TYR A 41 -5.09 -4.01 -1.10
CA TYR A 41 -5.09 -5.47 -0.95
C TYR A 41 -4.96 -5.93 0.52
N ARG A 42 -5.77 -6.90 0.96
CA ARG A 42 -5.58 -7.51 2.30
C ARG A 42 -4.49 -8.55 2.22
N THR A 43 -3.45 -8.39 3.03
CA THR A 43 -2.44 -9.43 3.21
C THR A 43 -2.62 -10.12 4.56
N PRO A 44 -2.07 -11.32 4.73
CA PRO A 44 -1.85 -11.85 6.07
C PRO A 44 -0.74 -11.07 6.78
N PRO A 45 -0.72 -11.04 8.12
CA PRO A 45 0.43 -10.53 8.86
C PRO A 45 1.64 -11.43 8.57
N LEU A 46 2.82 -10.84 8.38
CA LEU A 46 4.06 -11.57 8.18
C LEU A 46 4.83 -11.59 9.51
N GLY A 47 5.01 -12.75 10.12
CA GLY A 47 5.65 -12.94 11.43
C GLY A 47 4.88 -13.89 12.36
N PRO A 48 5.37 -14.17 13.58
CA PRO A 48 4.67 -14.97 14.59
C PRO A 48 3.25 -14.44 14.86
N GLN A 49 2.29 -15.35 14.99
CA GLN A 49 0.85 -15.13 14.75
C GLN A 49 0.08 -14.36 15.85
N ASP A 50 0.75 -13.62 16.72
CA ASP A 50 0.11 -12.75 17.73
C ASP A 50 -0.24 -11.34 17.21
N SER A 51 0.02 -11.05 15.94
CA SER A 51 -0.12 -9.70 15.37
C SER A 51 -1.22 -9.62 14.31
N THR A 52 -2.18 -8.70 14.52
CA THR A 52 -3.34 -8.45 13.67
C THR A 52 -3.00 -8.27 12.17
N ARG A 53 -3.87 -8.83 11.32
CA ARG A 53 -3.77 -8.91 9.85
C ARG A 53 -3.37 -7.58 9.18
N LEU A 54 -2.31 -7.60 8.36
CA LEU A 54 -1.78 -6.45 7.59
C LEU A 54 -2.49 -6.28 6.23
N LEU A 55 -2.97 -5.10 5.83
CA LEU A 55 -3.35 -4.81 4.43
C LEU A 55 -2.10 -4.28 3.68
N LYS A 56 -1.67 -4.91 2.57
CA LYS A 56 -0.55 -4.44 1.72
C LYS A 56 -1.06 -4.05 0.34
N ARG A 57 -0.15 -3.59 -0.50
CA ARG A 57 -0.44 -3.15 -1.85
C ARG A 57 0.75 -3.39 -2.75
N SER A 58 0.58 -4.22 -3.77
CA SER A 58 1.58 -4.48 -4.79
C SER A 58 0.92 -4.48 -6.17
N ARG A 59 1.58 -3.86 -7.15
CA ARG A 59 1.23 -4.00 -8.57
C ARG A 59 1.80 -5.30 -9.14
N GLY A 60 1.14 -5.76 -10.20
CA GLY A 60 1.28 -7.08 -10.80
C GLY A 60 2.67 -7.44 -11.32
N ALA A 61 2.96 -8.73 -11.18
CA ALA A 61 3.72 -9.50 -12.16
C ALA A 61 2.72 -10.48 -12.81
N GLY A 62 2.77 -10.60 -14.13
CA GLY A 62 1.81 -11.30 -14.94
C GLY A 62 1.63 -12.78 -14.60
N ASN A 63 0.53 -13.33 -15.12
CA ASN A 63 0.20 -14.76 -15.12
C ASN A 63 1.42 -15.61 -15.51
N LEU A 64 2.01 -16.30 -14.54
CA LEU A 64 2.67 -17.58 -14.79
C LEU A 64 1.65 -18.66 -14.45
N SER A 65 1.06 -19.20 -15.51
CA SER A 65 0.30 -20.44 -15.48
C SER A 65 1.28 -21.58 -15.17
N CYS A 66 1.05 -22.31 -14.08
CA CYS A 66 1.59 -23.65 -13.91
C CYS A 66 0.42 -24.63 -13.82
N THR A 67 0.39 -25.53 -14.81
CA THR A 67 -0.13 -26.89 -14.69
C THR A 67 0.39 -27.60 -13.46
#